data_AF-A0A1R1LUE4-F1
#
_entry.id   AF-A0A1R1LUE4-F1
#
_cell.length_a   1.000
_cell.length_b   1.000
_cell.length_c   1.000
_cell.angle_alpha   90.00
_cell.angle_beta   90.00
_cell.angle_gamma   90.00
#
_symmetry.space_group_name_H-M   'P 1'
#
loop_
_entity.id
_entity.type
_entity.pdbx_description
1 polymer ?
#
loop_
_entity_poly.entity_id
_entity_poly.type
_entity_poly.pdbx_seq_one_letter_code
_entity_poly.pdbx_strand_id
1 'polypeptide(L)'
;MRVALTLADSVTFRTTLPGSKQKQQTVVFTGNRDGTNVSLLRDTDVETVEVRVVGKTAYLKGDRRYWEQDGAGAKAATLAGRWVSGPTSTFDTQRTDMTMILDSAFAQQPTLEDLKKGRVARTTLDGVPAFTLTGFDGSDRNTLWIAASGDAYPLRLTVEDATIAEARPVMRGRGEMRFTAWNAAPKVSAPPASQVTPLRR
;
A
#
# COMPACT_ATOMS: atom_id res chain seq x y z
N MET A 1 -10.59 1.31 16.56
CA MET A 1 -9.97 1.28 15.23
C MET A 1 -10.04 2.62 14.50
N ARG A 2 -11.22 3.17 14.14
CA ARG A 2 -11.32 4.43 13.37
C ARG A 2 -10.54 5.59 13.98
N VAL A 3 -10.68 5.81 15.29
CA VAL A 3 -9.92 6.86 16.01
C VAL A 3 -8.41 6.62 15.90
N ALA A 4 -7.94 5.41 16.17
CA ALA A 4 -6.52 5.05 16.03
C ALA A 4 -6.01 5.30 14.60
N LEU A 5 -6.76 4.88 13.57
CA LEU A 5 -6.40 5.13 12.17
C LEU A 5 -6.34 6.61 11.83
N THR A 6 -7.20 7.45 12.41
CA THR A 6 -7.17 8.91 12.20
C THR A 6 -6.07 9.62 12.95
N LEU A 7 -5.50 9.01 14.00
CA LEU A 7 -4.40 9.57 14.79
C LEU A 7 -3.04 8.97 14.41
N ALA A 8 -2.99 7.93 13.58
CA ALA A 8 -1.75 7.31 13.16
C ALA A 8 -0.87 8.29 12.38
N ASP A 9 0.36 8.47 12.81
CA ASP A 9 1.33 9.34 12.13
C ASP A 9 2.00 8.64 10.95
N SER A 10 2.19 7.32 11.04
CA SER A 10 2.89 6.54 10.02
C SER A 10 2.54 5.06 10.06
N VAL A 11 2.77 4.34 8.96
CA VAL A 11 2.59 2.89 8.87
C VAL A 11 3.45 2.29 7.76
N THR A 12 3.78 1.01 7.90
CA THR A 12 4.19 0.14 6.80
C THR A 12 3.08 -0.85 6.52
N PHE A 13 2.60 -0.93 5.28
CA PHE A 13 1.74 -2.02 4.85
C PHE A 13 2.30 -2.75 3.64
N ARG A 14 2.01 -4.05 3.59
CA ARG A 14 2.32 -4.93 2.46
C ARG A 14 1.03 -5.56 1.99
N THR A 15 0.67 -5.30 0.75
CA THR A 15 -0.44 -5.94 0.07
C THR A 15 0.11 -6.99 -0.88
N THR A 16 -0.52 -8.15 -0.86
CA THR A 16 -0.23 -9.24 -1.77
C THR A 16 -1.54 -9.66 -2.45
N LEU A 17 -1.51 -9.68 -3.77
CA LEU A 17 -2.68 -9.94 -4.61
C LEU A 17 -2.37 -11.08 -5.59
N PRO A 18 -3.39 -11.81 -6.05
CA PRO A 18 -3.22 -12.83 -7.09
C PRO A 18 -2.73 -12.17 -8.39
N GLY A 19 -1.64 -12.68 -8.95
CA GLY A 19 -1.11 -12.29 -10.26
C GLY A 19 -1.24 -13.40 -11.30
N SER A 20 -0.82 -13.08 -12.52
CA SER A 20 -0.81 -13.98 -13.66
C SER A 20 0.11 -15.19 -13.41
N LYS A 21 -0.23 -16.36 -13.98
CA LYS A 21 0.61 -17.57 -13.92
C LYS A 21 1.05 -17.96 -12.50
N GLN A 22 0.16 -17.81 -11.51
CA GLN A 22 0.42 -18.10 -10.09
C GLN A 22 1.50 -17.21 -9.42
N LYS A 23 1.98 -16.14 -10.07
CA LYS A 23 2.79 -15.13 -9.38
C LYS A 23 1.91 -14.30 -8.46
N GLN A 24 2.48 -13.83 -7.36
CA GLN A 24 1.85 -12.87 -6.46
C GLN A 24 2.32 -11.46 -6.83
N GLN A 25 1.39 -10.53 -6.97
CA GLN A 25 1.71 -9.11 -7.10
C GLN A 25 1.89 -8.54 -5.70
N THR A 26 2.87 -7.66 -5.52
CA THR A 26 3.17 -7.07 -4.22
C THR A 26 3.15 -5.54 -4.30
N VAL A 27 2.49 -4.93 -3.33
CA VAL A 27 2.64 -3.50 -3.04
C VAL A 27 3.17 -3.38 -1.63
N VAL A 28 4.31 -2.71 -1.45
CA VAL A 28 4.84 -2.35 -0.14
C VAL A 28 4.83 -0.85 -0.02
N PHE A 29 4.14 -0.33 0.98
CA PHE A 29 4.15 1.06 1.33
C PHE A 29 4.76 1.23 2.72
N THR A 30 5.51 2.29 2.88
CA THR A 30 5.95 2.80 4.18
C THR A 30 5.84 4.30 4.09
N GLY A 31 5.13 4.93 5.03
CA GLY A 31 5.14 6.37 5.04
C GLY A 31 4.41 7.00 6.18
N ASN A 32 4.55 8.31 6.25
CA ASN A 32 3.87 9.16 7.20
C ASN A 32 2.67 9.90 6.58
N ARG A 33 1.81 10.44 7.44
CA ARG A 33 0.57 11.11 7.05
C ARG A 33 0.78 12.37 6.22
N ASP A 34 1.85 13.13 6.49
CA ASP A 34 2.13 14.38 5.76
C ASP A 34 2.77 14.16 4.38
N GLY A 35 3.08 12.91 4.03
CA GLY A 35 3.66 12.52 2.74
C GLY A 35 5.13 12.93 2.54
N THR A 36 5.81 13.47 3.54
CA THR A 36 7.21 13.92 3.43
C THR A 36 8.21 12.78 3.62
N ASN A 37 7.77 11.62 4.09
CA ASN A 37 8.57 10.41 4.24
C ASN A 37 7.79 9.22 3.68
N VAL A 38 8.04 8.85 2.43
CA VAL A 38 7.33 7.77 1.74
C VAL A 38 8.31 6.85 1.03
N SER A 39 8.08 5.55 1.12
CA SER A 39 8.62 4.52 0.23
C SER A 39 7.45 3.67 -0.29
N LEU A 40 7.30 3.59 -1.60
CA LEU A 40 6.34 2.72 -2.26
C LEU A 40 7.08 1.82 -3.24
N LEU A 41 6.90 0.52 -3.13
CA LEU A 41 7.29 -0.46 -4.14
C LEU A 41 6.02 -1.13 -4.65
N ARG A 42 5.80 -1.06 -5.96
CA ARG A 42 4.77 -1.80 -6.67
C ARG A 42 5.47 -2.74 -7.63
N ASP A 43 5.23 -4.02 -7.47
CA ASP A 43 5.71 -5.10 -8.34
C ASP A 43 4.49 -5.91 -8.78
N THR A 44 4.08 -5.71 -10.03
CA THR A 44 2.89 -6.30 -10.62
C THR A 44 3.23 -6.99 -11.94
N ASP A 45 2.29 -7.74 -12.50
CA ASP A 45 2.49 -8.32 -13.84
C ASP A 45 2.53 -7.27 -14.96
N VAL A 46 2.07 -6.05 -14.68
CA VAL A 46 1.94 -4.96 -15.67
C VAL A 46 3.19 -4.09 -15.67
N GLU A 47 3.64 -3.70 -14.49
CA GLU A 47 4.71 -2.74 -14.28
C GLU A 47 5.37 -2.93 -12.91
N THR A 48 6.62 -2.50 -12.83
CA THR A 48 7.34 -2.25 -11.57
C THR A 48 7.62 -0.77 -11.41
N VAL A 49 7.33 -0.23 -10.22
CA VAL A 49 7.75 1.13 -9.84
C VAL A 49 8.16 1.18 -8.38
N GLU A 50 9.28 1.87 -8.13
CA GLU A 50 9.72 2.29 -6.81
C GLU A 50 9.61 3.81 -6.70
N VAL A 51 8.95 4.31 -5.65
CA VAL A 51 8.81 5.74 -5.35
C VAL A 51 9.39 6.00 -3.97
N ARG A 52 10.18 7.06 -3.84
CA ARG A 52 10.64 7.57 -2.55
C ARG A 52 10.34 9.06 -2.45
N VAL A 53 9.75 9.50 -1.35
CA VAL A 53 9.62 10.92 -1.02
C VAL A 53 10.46 11.21 0.22
N VAL A 54 11.33 12.21 0.09
CA VAL A 54 12.17 12.72 1.17
C VAL A 54 11.99 14.24 1.21
N GLY A 55 11.25 14.72 2.21
CA GLY A 55 10.85 16.11 2.30
C GLY A 55 9.95 16.51 1.12
N LYS A 56 10.46 17.42 0.28
CA LYS A 56 9.74 17.94 -0.91
C LYS A 56 10.25 17.36 -2.24
N THR A 57 11.13 16.36 -2.19
CA THR A 57 11.70 15.73 -3.37
C THR A 57 11.18 14.30 -3.51
N ALA A 58 10.66 13.98 -4.68
CA ALA A 58 10.29 12.64 -5.06
C ALA A 58 11.38 12.04 -5.97
N TYR A 59 11.58 10.74 -5.80
CA TYR A 59 12.46 9.90 -6.61
C TYR A 59 11.63 8.74 -7.13
N LEU A 60 11.61 8.54 -8.44
CA LEU A 60 10.84 7.48 -9.09
C LEU A 60 11.77 6.61 -9.92
N LYS A 61 11.59 5.30 -9.83
CA LYS A 61 12.28 4.31 -10.65
C LYS A 61 11.25 3.32 -11.17
N GLY A 62 10.76 3.58 -12.36
CA GLY A 62 9.86 2.69 -13.09
C GLY A 62 10.61 1.82 -14.09
N ASP A 63 10.02 0.68 -14.42
CA ASP A 63 10.36 -0.03 -15.65
C ASP A 63 9.83 0.72 -16.88
N ARG A 64 10.05 0.15 -18.07
CA ARG A 64 9.60 0.78 -19.32
C ARG A 64 8.07 0.91 -19.40
N ARG A 65 7.32 -0.09 -18.92
CA ARG A 65 5.85 -0.11 -18.97
C ARG A 65 5.27 1.01 -18.11
N TYR A 66 5.81 1.19 -16.91
CA TYR A 66 5.48 2.30 -16.04
C TYR A 66 5.67 3.64 -16.76
N TRP A 67 6.85 3.89 -17.35
CA TRP A 67 7.13 5.17 -18.01
C TRP A 67 6.28 5.41 -19.26
N GLU A 68 5.90 4.36 -19.99
CA GLU A 68 4.94 4.46 -21.10
C GLU A 68 3.56 4.92 -20.61
N GLN A 69 3.07 4.36 -19.50
CA GLN A 69 1.79 4.75 -18.88
C GLN A 69 1.83 6.14 -18.22
N ASP A 70 2.97 6.51 -17.65
CA ASP A 70 3.25 7.83 -17.08
C ASP A 70 3.33 8.93 -18.15
N GLY A 71 3.33 8.57 -19.44
CA GLY A 71 3.33 9.51 -20.55
C GLY A 71 4.71 9.98 -20.99
N ALA A 72 5.79 9.29 -20.60
CA ALA A 72 7.16 9.65 -20.99
C ALA A 72 7.45 9.46 -22.50
N GLY A 73 6.54 8.81 -23.23
CA GLY A 73 6.62 8.62 -24.69
C GLY A 73 7.96 8.01 -25.11
N ALA A 74 8.65 8.65 -26.06
CA ALA A 74 9.95 8.19 -26.57
C ALA A 74 11.05 8.09 -25.49
N LYS A 75 10.91 8.79 -24.35
CA LYS A 75 11.90 8.73 -23.26
C LYS A 75 11.74 7.49 -22.38
N ALA A 76 10.64 6.74 -22.47
CA ALA A 76 10.36 5.62 -21.58
C ALA A 76 11.48 4.56 -21.55
N ALA A 77 12.03 4.21 -22.71
CA ALA A 77 13.14 3.26 -22.80
C ALA A 77 14.45 3.78 -22.15
N THR A 78 14.67 5.10 -22.18
CA THR A 78 15.87 5.71 -21.58
C THR A 78 15.75 5.86 -20.07
N LEU A 79 14.54 6.09 -19.56
CA LEU A 79 14.25 6.25 -18.13
C LEU A 79 14.07 4.91 -17.40
N ALA A 80 13.74 3.85 -18.12
CA ALA A 80 13.52 2.52 -17.57
C ALA A 80 14.67 2.06 -16.67
N GLY A 81 14.34 1.68 -15.43
CA GLY A 81 15.29 1.19 -14.45
C GLY A 81 16.25 2.25 -13.88
N ARG A 82 16.03 3.54 -14.16
CA ARG A 82 16.84 4.65 -13.61
C ARG A 82 16.03 5.46 -12.60
N TRP A 83 16.70 5.99 -11.57
CA TRP A 83 16.06 6.94 -10.67
C TRP A 83 15.92 8.30 -11.35
N VAL A 84 14.70 8.81 -11.38
CA VAL A 84 14.36 10.15 -11.82
C VAL A 84 13.94 10.95 -10.59
N SER A 85 14.41 12.19 -10.45
CA SER A 85 14.07 13.03 -9.30
C SER A 85 13.48 14.38 -9.69
N GLY A 86 12.69 14.95 -8.80
CA GLY A 86 12.11 16.27 -8.95
C GLY A 86 11.26 16.68 -7.73
N PRO A 87 10.72 17.91 -7.72
CA PRO A 87 9.76 18.33 -6.70
C PRO A 87 8.55 17.40 -6.66
N THR A 88 7.99 17.13 -5.48
CA THR A 88 6.77 16.30 -5.33
C THR A 88 5.61 16.83 -6.19
N SER A 89 5.47 18.14 -6.34
CA SER A 89 4.48 18.78 -7.21
C SER A 89 4.62 18.46 -8.71
N THR A 90 5.73 17.86 -9.13
CA THR A 90 5.98 17.47 -10.53
C THR A 90 5.44 16.08 -10.84
N PHE A 91 5.25 15.25 -9.82
CA PHE A 91 4.77 13.88 -9.95
C PHE A 91 3.35 13.78 -9.41
N ASP A 92 2.56 12.86 -9.95
CA ASP A 92 1.28 12.49 -9.33
C ASP A 92 1.56 11.63 -8.09
N THR A 93 1.86 12.30 -6.97
CA THR A 93 2.12 11.65 -5.68
C THR A 93 0.82 11.33 -4.93
N GLN A 94 -0.37 11.54 -5.50
CA GLN A 94 -1.62 11.15 -4.81
C GLN A 94 -1.65 9.65 -4.48
N ARG A 95 -0.98 8.84 -5.31
CA ARG A 95 -0.78 7.39 -5.10
C ARG A 95 0.14 7.03 -3.93
N THR A 96 0.69 8.04 -3.24
CA THR A 96 1.55 7.89 -2.06
C THR A 96 0.97 8.45 -0.77
N ASP A 97 -0.28 8.92 -0.81
CA ASP A 97 -0.96 9.40 0.39
C ASP A 97 -1.41 8.21 1.26
N MET A 98 -0.82 8.10 2.45
CA MET A 98 -1.19 7.08 3.43
C MET A 98 -2.68 7.09 3.74
N THR A 99 -3.28 8.27 3.86
CA THR A 99 -4.69 8.46 4.21
C THR A 99 -5.57 7.91 3.11
N MET A 100 -5.31 8.28 1.85
CA MET A 100 -6.09 7.77 0.71
C MET A 100 -5.99 6.24 0.59
N ILE A 101 -4.81 5.66 0.85
CA ILE A 101 -4.64 4.21 0.75
C ILE A 101 -5.38 3.50 1.89
N LEU A 102 -5.27 3.99 3.12
CA LEU A 102 -6.01 3.44 4.26
C LEU A 102 -7.51 3.61 4.08
N ASP A 103 -7.97 4.78 3.64
CA ASP A 103 -9.38 5.05 3.35
C ASP A 103 -9.89 4.14 2.24
N SER A 104 -9.08 3.86 1.20
CA SER A 104 -9.46 2.91 0.15
C SER A 104 -9.51 1.48 0.66
N ALA A 105 -8.51 1.05 1.44
CA ALA A 105 -8.43 -0.29 2.03
C ALA A 105 -9.57 -0.56 3.02
N PHE A 106 -10.06 0.51 3.65
CA PHE A 106 -11.13 0.48 4.63
C PHE A 106 -12.36 1.26 4.17
N ALA A 107 -12.58 1.44 2.85
CA ALA A 107 -13.67 2.29 2.34
C ALA A 107 -15.04 1.77 2.76
N GLN A 108 -15.16 0.44 2.86
CA GLN A 108 -16.30 -0.24 3.46
C GLN A 108 -15.96 -0.64 4.90
N GLN A 109 -15.65 0.35 5.76
CA GLN A 109 -15.53 0.06 7.19
C GLN A 109 -16.82 -0.60 7.65
N PRO A 110 -16.72 -1.72 8.39
CA PRO A 110 -17.91 -2.32 8.95
C PRO A 110 -18.62 -1.30 9.82
N THR A 111 -19.88 -1.04 9.51
CA THR A 111 -20.72 -0.20 10.35
C THR A 111 -20.90 -0.88 11.71
N LEU A 112 -21.41 -0.16 12.70
CA LEU A 112 -21.79 -0.79 13.97
C LEU A 112 -22.81 -1.94 13.75
N GLU A 113 -23.62 -1.89 12.70
CA GLU A 113 -24.53 -2.98 12.34
C GLU A 113 -23.80 -4.18 11.73
N ASP A 114 -22.79 -3.95 10.90
CA ASP A 114 -22.01 -5.03 10.32
C ASP A 114 -21.11 -5.69 11.37
N LEU A 115 -20.61 -4.92 12.35
CA LEU A 115 -19.93 -5.46 13.52
C LEU A 115 -20.84 -6.29 14.42
N LYS A 116 -22.15 -5.97 14.49
CA LYS A 116 -23.14 -6.78 15.22
C LYS A 116 -23.43 -8.11 14.51
N LYS A 117 -23.35 -8.13 13.18
CA LYS A 117 -23.51 -9.35 12.35
C LYS A 117 -22.23 -10.17 12.32
N GLY A 118 -21.08 -9.50 12.41
CA GLY A 118 -19.78 -10.12 12.40
C GLY A 118 -19.47 -10.91 13.67
N ARG A 119 -18.46 -11.77 13.57
CA ARG A 119 -17.97 -12.57 14.70
C ARG A 119 -16.63 -12.01 15.15
N VAL A 120 -16.51 -11.82 16.46
CA VAL A 120 -15.25 -11.41 17.11
C VAL A 120 -14.70 -12.56 17.92
N ALA A 121 -13.43 -12.89 17.74
CA ALA A 121 -12.72 -13.85 18.57
C ALA A 121 -11.35 -13.32 18.97
N ARG A 122 -10.85 -13.75 20.13
CA ARG A 122 -9.46 -13.47 20.55
C ARG A 122 -8.52 -14.46 19.91
N THR A 123 -7.34 -13.99 19.55
CA THR A 123 -6.26 -14.81 18.98
C THR A 123 -4.90 -14.17 19.26
N THR A 124 -3.85 -14.80 18.73
CA THR A 124 -2.51 -14.24 18.67
C THR A 124 -2.08 -14.25 17.21
N LEU A 125 -1.67 -13.10 16.69
CA LEU A 125 -1.10 -12.96 15.35
C LEU A 125 0.38 -12.59 15.48
N ASP A 126 1.27 -13.48 15.04
CA ASP A 126 2.73 -13.27 15.07
C ASP A 126 3.27 -12.84 16.44
N GLY A 127 2.74 -13.44 17.51
CA GLY A 127 3.09 -13.12 18.90
C GLY A 127 2.37 -11.90 19.49
N VAL A 128 1.57 -11.19 18.70
CA VAL A 128 0.78 -10.02 19.16
C VAL A 128 -0.64 -10.47 19.52
N PRO A 129 -1.14 -10.18 20.74
CA PRO A 129 -2.55 -10.39 21.08
C PRO A 129 -3.46 -9.61 20.13
N ALA A 130 -4.44 -10.30 19.55
CA ALA A 130 -5.30 -9.74 18.51
C ALA A 130 -6.76 -10.16 18.65
N PHE A 131 -7.66 -9.39 18.06
CA PHE A 131 -9.03 -9.77 17.76
C PHE A 131 -9.15 -10.10 16.27
N THR A 132 -9.78 -11.23 15.94
CA THR A 132 -10.27 -11.50 14.59
C THR A 132 -11.69 -11.01 14.45
N LEU A 133 -11.97 -10.37 13.33
CA LEU A 133 -13.30 -9.95 12.91
C LEU A 133 -13.61 -10.58 11.55
N THR A 134 -14.69 -11.37 11.48
CA THR A 134 -15.22 -11.97 10.22
C THR A 134 -16.68 -11.56 10.02
N GLY A 135 -17.21 -11.69 8.79
CA GLY A 135 -18.62 -11.35 8.48
C GLY A 135 -18.93 -9.85 8.48
N PHE A 136 -17.91 -9.01 8.65
CA PHE A 136 -18.02 -7.56 8.82
C PHE A 136 -18.35 -6.81 7.52
N ASP A 137 -18.21 -7.48 6.39
CA ASP A 137 -18.55 -6.98 5.06
C ASP A 137 -19.66 -7.83 4.41
N GLY A 138 -20.42 -8.56 5.24
CA GLY A 138 -21.39 -9.56 4.79
C GLY A 138 -20.76 -10.84 4.24
N SER A 139 -19.43 -10.97 4.21
CA SER A 139 -18.70 -12.17 3.85
C SER A 139 -18.02 -12.80 5.06
N ASP A 140 -18.34 -14.05 5.35
CA ASP A 140 -17.64 -14.83 6.37
C ASP A 140 -16.23 -15.27 5.96
N ARG A 141 -15.86 -15.08 4.68
CA ARG A 141 -14.57 -15.48 4.13
C ARG A 141 -13.48 -14.43 4.32
N ASN A 142 -13.86 -13.18 4.57
CA ASN A 142 -12.90 -12.10 4.80
C ASN A 142 -12.63 -11.97 6.29
N THR A 143 -11.39 -11.63 6.65
CA THR A 143 -11.00 -11.55 8.06
C THR A 143 -10.09 -10.36 8.29
N LEU A 144 -10.41 -9.56 9.30
CA LEU A 144 -9.62 -8.46 9.79
C LEU A 144 -9.05 -8.80 11.17
N TRP A 145 -7.74 -8.65 11.33
CA TRP A 145 -7.05 -8.77 12.61
C TRP A 145 -6.74 -7.38 13.14
N ILE A 146 -7.08 -7.14 14.40
CA ILE A 146 -6.89 -5.86 15.10
C ILE A 146 -6.12 -6.12 16.38
N ALA A 147 -5.17 -5.26 16.74
CA ALA A 147 -4.47 -5.35 18.01
C ALA A 147 -5.43 -5.36 19.21
N ALA A 148 -5.22 -6.29 20.15
CA ALA A 148 -6.04 -6.42 21.35
C ALA A 148 -5.52 -5.61 22.55
N SER A 149 -4.32 -5.04 22.43
CA SER A 149 -3.65 -4.22 23.42
C SER A 149 -3.16 -2.92 22.80
N GLY A 150 -3.17 -1.83 23.57
CA GLY A 150 -2.82 -0.50 23.07
C GLY A 150 -3.84 0.05 22.09
N ASP A 151 -3.39 0.82 21.11
CA ASP A 151 -4.25 1.32 20.06
C ASP A 151 -4.74 0.19 19.15
N ALA A 152 -6.04 0.19 18.87
CA ALA A 152 -6.72 -0.83 18.08
C ALA A 152 -6.42 -0.67 16.57
N TYR A 153 -5.15 -0.86 16.21
CA TYR A 153 -4.66 -0.83 14.84
C TYR A 153 -4.93 -2.13 14.09
N PRO A 154 -5.25 -2.06 12.78
CA PRO A 154 -5.22 -3.23 11.92
C PRO A 154 -3.83 -3.86 11.91
N LEU A 155 -3.78 -5.18 11.90
CA LEU A 155 -2.56 -5.98 11.81
C LEU A 155 -2.52 -6.78 10.50
N ARG A 156 -3.67 -7.33 10.10
CA ARG A 156 -3.84 -8.08 8.84
C ARG A 156 -5.27 -7.95 8.34
N LEU A 157 -5.45 -7.94 7.03
CA LEU A 157 -6.72 -8.11 6.34
C LEU A 157 -6.54 -9.20 5.28
N THR A 158 -7.44 -10.19 5.24
CA THR A 158 -7.49 -11.17 4.16
C THR A 158 -8.83 -11.09 3.45
N VAL A 159 -8.80 -11.10 2.12
CA VAL A 159 -9.98 -11.01 1.25
C VAL A 159 -9.92 -12.16 0.26
N GLU A 160 -10.85 -13.10 0.30
CA GLU A 160 -10.76 -14.32 -0.52
C GLU A 160 -11.08 -14.07 -2.01
N ASP A 161 -11.92 -13.08 -2.33
CA ASP A 161 -12.32 -12.72 -3.70
C ASP A 161 -11.80 -11.34 -4.12
N ALA A 162 -10.55 -11.01 -3.77
CA ALA A 162 -9.95 -9.75 -4.18
C ALA A 162 -9.89 -9.66 -5.71
N THR A 163 -10.35 -8.54 -6.27
CA THR A 163 -10.41 -8.30 -7.72
C THR A 163 -9.42 -7.22 -8.10
N ILE A 164 -8.55 -7.50 -9.08
CA ILE A 164 -7.68 -6.49 -9.69
C ILE A 164 -8.36 -6.01 -10.97
N ALA A 165 -9.15 -4.93 -10.87
CA ALA A 165 -9.96 -4.43 -11.97
C ALA A 165 -9.14 -3.97 -13.19
N GLU A 166 -7.88 -3.57 -12.98
CA GLU A 166 -6.96 -3.11 -14.02
C GLU A 166 -6.24 -4.27 -14.73
N ALA A 167 -6.25 -5.48 -14.17
CA ALA A 167 -5.68 -6.66 -14.81
C ALA A 167 -6.51 -7.08 -16.04
N ARG A 168 -5.83 -7.55 -17.09
CA ARG A 168 -6.45 -8.12 -18.29
C ARG A 168 -5.78 -9.47 -18.59
N PRO A 169 -6.49 -10.62 -18.45
CA PRO A 169 -7.86 -10.75 -17.95
C PRO A 169 -8.00 -10.31 -16.48
N VAL A 170 -9.22 -10.00 -16.04
CA VAL A 170 -9.50 -9.65 -14.64
C VAL A 170 -9.08 -10.80 -13.75
N MET A 171 -8.21 -10.52 -12.79
CA MET A 171 -7.71 -11.52 -11.84
C MET A 171 -8.54 -11.49 -10.56
N ARG A 172 -8.88 -12.69 -10.07
CA ARG A 172 -9.59 -12.90 -8.80
C ARG A 172 -8.84 -13.92 -7.95
N GLY A 173 -8.90 -13.74 -6.64
CA GLY A 173 -8.37 -14.70 -5.68
C GLY A 173 -8.01 -14.03 -4.37
N ARG A 174 -7.36 -14.81 -3.50
CA ARG A 174 -7.04 -14.39 -2.14
C ARG A 174 -6.03 -13.23 -2.13
N GLY A 175 -6.46 -12.09 -1.62
CA GLY A 175 -5.62 -10.95 -1.27
C GLY A 175 -5.31 -10.95 0.22
N GLU A 176 -4.12 -10.47 0.58
CA GLU A 176 -3.71 -10.21 1.95
C GLU A 176 -3.11 -8.80 2.05
N MET A 177 -3.46 -8.06 3.10
CA MET A 177 -2.79 -6.82 3.48
C MET A 177 -2.29 -6.96 4.91
N ARG A 178 -1.00 -6.73 5.12
CA ARG A 178 -0.34 -6.78 6.43
C ARG A 178 0.06 -5.38 6.83
N PHE A 179 -0.16 -5.01 8.07
CA PHE A 179 0.16 -3.70 8.62
C PHE A 179 1.16 -3.85 9.76
N THR A 180 2.17 -3.00 9.76
CA THR A 180 3.29 -3.03 10.70
C THR A 180 3.80 -1.61 10.94
N ALA A 181 4.64 -1.43 11.98
CA ALA A 181 5.33 -0.17 12.26
C ALA A 181 4.39 1.05 12.37
N TRP A 182 3.19 0.86 12.94
CA TRP A 182 2.31 1.97 13.29
C TRP A 182 3.04 2.97 14.18
N ASN A 183 3.02 4.25 13.80
CA ASN A 183 3.73 5.36 14.46
C ASN A 183 5.25 5.17 14.60
N ALA A 184 5.83 4.20 13.89
CA ALA A 184 7.24 3.84 13.96
C ALA A 184 7.78 3.45 12.58
N ALA A 185 7.16 3.93 11.50
CA ALA A 185 7.60 3.66 10.15
C ALA A 185 9.04 4.18 9.96
N PRO A 186 9.94 3.39 9.35
CA PRO A 186 11.32 3.80 9.20
C PRO A 186 11.44 5.04 8.30
N LYS A 187 12.47 5.84 8.58
CA LYS A 187 12.82 6.98 7.73
C LYS A 187 13.35 6.49 6.39
N VAL A 188 12.86 7.07 5.32
CA VAL A 188 13.24 6.78 3.94
C VAL A 188 14.41 7.67 3.54
N SER A 189 15.40 7.09 2.87
CA SER A 189 16.55 7.80 2.34
C SER A 189 16.46 7.97 0.82
N ALA A 190 17.00 9.08 0.33
CA ALA A 190 17.19 9.29 -1.09
C ALA A 190 18.05 8.14 -1.69
N PRO A 191 17.84 7.79 -2.97
CA PRO A 191 18.78 6.92 -3.68
C PRO A 191 20.18 7.54 -3.74
N PRO A 192 21.24 6.74 -3.93
CA PRO A 192 22.59 7.25 -4.16
C PRO A 192 22.62 8.27 -5.30
N ALA A 193 23.25 9.43 -5.09
CA ALA A 193 23.25 10.53 -6.06
C ALA A 193 23.77 10.13 -7.45
N SER A 194 24.73 9.18 -7.51
CA SER A 194 25.26 8.63 -8.76
C SER A 194 24.24 7.84 -9.59
N GLN A 195 23.11 7.45 -9.01
CA GLN A 195 22.04 6.71 -9.67
C GLN A 195 20.86 7.58 -10.08
N VAL A 196 20.86 8.87 -9.71
CA VAL A 196 19.73 9.79 -9.87
C VAL A 196 19.93 10.72 -11.06
N THR A 197 18.94 10.75 -11.94
CA THR A 197 18.82 11.71 -13.04
C THR A 197 17.77 12.77 -12.67
N PRO A 198 18.13 14.05 -12.56
CA PRO A 198 17.14 15.11 -12.38
C PRO A 198 16.22 15.20 -13.59
N LEU A 199 14.90 15.27 -13.36
CA LEU A 199 13.96 15.57 -14.43
C LEU A 199 14.12 17.04 -14.81
N ARG A 200 14.88 17.31 -15.88
CA ARG A 200 14.96 18.65 -16.48
C ARG A 200 13.72 18.84 -17.37
N ARG A 201 12.87 19.81 -17.03
CA ARG A 201 11.87 20.36 -17.95
C ARG A 201 12.53 21.43 -18.81
#